data_AF-A0A935FKA6-F1
#
_entry.id   AF-A0A935FKA6-F1
#
_cell.length_a   1.000
_cell.length_b   1.000
_cell.length_c   1.000
_cell.angle_alpha   90.00
_cell.angle_beta   90.00
_cell.angle_gamma   90.00
#
_symmetry.space_group_name_H-M   'P 1'
#
loop_
_entity.id
_entity.type
_entity.pdbx_description
1 polymer ?
#
loop_
_entity_poly.entity_id
_entity_poly.type
_entity_poly.pdbx_seq_one_letter_code
_entity_poly.pdbx_strand_id
1 'polypeptide(L)'
;MAVIVEYLSEEELATGQVAEEDAKRLQVRDVHGRVQRVAPDKVLFRHHAPSIAALLTQLEALQASVDVGLLWAALEDDDASPREASQLARLFFERDDALHSSAVYRAVLTDRVFFRRRGRQLTRRSPTEIEQLRQMRAAEQRSAAELATTQAALSARPLDAALAQRLERWLRGQPDRALDPGLATLGGDPAEQVFELLLRDGRLPPTADLEVIRADLREAHPPAVLAHAEALELTAPDAPLTAELAIDDPDTREVDDAVSISADAGLWRLDIDIADATAYVRPGDPIDQEAARRATTVYLPTGRYYMLPERISCERASLLVGAARPVLRTSVWLDEDANVVRSSWQRAWVTLRQRLSYEQADALLADALRADALRADALRADGHRRSRHRRVGG
;
A
#
# COMPACT_ATOMS: atom_id res chain seq x y z
N MET A 1 -55.33 -7.66 -41.30
CA MET A 1 -54.48 -7.46 -40.09
C MET A 1 -53.60 -8.68 -39.93
N ALA A 2 -52.34 -8.50 -39.55
CA ALA A 2 -51.44 -9.60 -39.23
C ALA A 2 -51.71 -10.13 -37.82
N VAL A 3 -51.46 -11.43 -37.60
CA VAL A 3 -51.44 -12.02 -36.27
C VAL A 3 -50.05 -11.84 -35.69
N ILE A 4 -49.94 -11.15 -34.56
CA ILE A 4 -48.68 -10.87 -33.88
C ILE A 4 -48.73 -11.49 -32.50
N VAL A 5 -47.67 -12.17 -32.09
CA VAL A 5 -47.59 -12.85 -30.80
C VAL A 5 -46.40 -12.33 -30.00
N GLU A 6 -46.59 -12.28 -28.69
CA GLU A 6 -45.53 -12.04 -27.71
C GLU A 6 -45.28 -13.31 -26.92
N TYR A 7 -44.02 -13.64 -26.66
CA TYR A 7 -43.61 -14.87 -25.97
C TYR A 7 -42.29 -14.63 -25.24
N LEU A 8 -41.94 -15.53 -24.31
CA LEU A 8 -40.64 -15.48 -23.63
C LEU A 8 -39.60 -16.29 -24.41
N SER A 9 -38.49 -15.65 -24.77
CA SER A 9 -37.29 -16.28 -25.34
C SER A 9 -36.13 -15.99 -24.40
N GLU A 10 -35.47 -17.03 -23.87
CA GLU A 10 -34.38 -16.88 -22.89
C GLU A 10 -34.74 -15.96 -21.70
N GLU A 11 -35.99 -16.06 -21.22
CA GLU A 11 -36.57 -15.23 -20.14
C GLU A 11 -36.80 -13.74 -20.47
N GLU A 12 -36.56 -13.33 -21.72
CA GLU A 12 -36.86 -12.00 -22.25
C GLU A 12 -38.14 -11.99 -23.09
N LEU A 13 -38.85 -10.87 -23.07
CA LEU A 13 -40.08 -10.69 -23.85
C LEU A 13 -39.73 -10.42 -25.32
N ALA A 14 -40.09 -11.35 -26.20
CA ALA A 14 -39.94 -11.22 -27.63
C ALA A 14 -41.29 -10.97 -28.31
N THR A 15 -41.27 -10.35 -29.49
CA THR A 15 -42.45 -10.04 -30.31
C THR A 15 -42.21 -10.49 -31.74
N GLY A 16 -43.18 -11.16 -32.35
CA GLY A 16 -43.07 -11.58 -33.74
C GLY A 16 -44.40 -11.83 -34.43
N GLN A 17 -44.38 -11.83 -35.75
CA GLN A 17 -45.54 -12.06 -36.61
C GLN A 17 -45.68 -13.55 -36.93
N VAL A 18 -46.89 -14.09 -36.81
CA VAL A 18 -47.18 -15.48 -37.17
C VAL A 18 -47.16 -15.63 -38.68
N ALA A 19 -46.27 -16.48 -39.19
CA ALA A 19 -46.15 -16.81 -40.61
C ALA A 19 -46.98 -18.07 -40.96
N GLU A 20 -46.93 -19.10 -40.10
CA GLU A 20 -47.71 -20.34 -40.22
C GLU A 20 -48.12 -20.83 -38.82
N GLU A 21 -49.30 -21.44 -38.71
CA GLU A 21 -49.84 -21.98 -37.45
C GLU A 21 -50.41 -23.39 -37.68
N ASP A 22 -49.91 -24.35 -36.91
CA ASP A 22 -50.44 -25.71 -36.77
C ASP A 22 -50.81 -25.96 -35.30
N ALA A 23 -51.65 -26.97 -35.03
CA ALA A 23 -52.15 -27.34 -33.71
C ALA A 23 -51.06 -27.56 -32.66
N LYS A 24 -49.81 -27.85 -33.08
CA LYS A 24 -48.68 -28.09 -32.18
C LYS A 24 -47.63 -26.98 -32.16
N ARG A 25 -47.56 -26.10 -33.17
CA ARG A 25 -46.45 -25.13 -33.34
C ARG A 25 -46.86 -23.90 -34.15
N LEU A 26 -46.37 -22.73 -33.73
CA LEU A 26 -46.40 -21.49 -34.50
C LEU A 26 -45.02 -21.24 -35.11
N GLN A 27 -44.96 -20.90 -36.40
CA GLN A 27 -43.78 -20.30 -37.01
C GLN A 27 -43.91 -18.79 -36.90
N VAL A 28 -43.04 -18.18 -36.10
CA VAL A 28 -43.07 -16.75 -35.78
C VAL A 28 -41.84 -16.08 -36.38
N ARG A 29 -42.05 -14.99 -37.10
CA ARG A 29 -41.00 -14.13 -37.64
C ARG A 29 -40.79 -12.94 -36.71
N ASP A 30 -39.59 -12.82 -36.14
CA ASP A 30 -39.25 -11.73 -35.22
C ASP A 30 -39.07 -10.37 -35.94
N VAL A 31 -38.79 -9.32 -35.17
CA VAL A 31 -38.53 -7.96 -35.66
C VAL A 31 -37.30 -7.85 -36.57
N HIS A 32 -36.39 -8.82 -36.54
CA HIS A 32 -35.18 -8.90 -37.36
C HIS A 32 -35.35 -9.84 -38.58
N GLY A 33 -36.57 -10.36 -38.80
CA GLY A 33 -36.88 -11.26 -39.92
C GLY A 33 -36.48 -12.72 -39.69
N ARG A 34 -35.96 -13.08 -38.51
CA ARG A 34 -35.60 -14.47 -38.17
C ARG A 34 -36.87 -15.26 -37.89
N VAL A 35 -36.93 -16.49 -38.40
CA VAL A 35 -38.08 -17.38 -38.18
C VAL A 35 -37.74 -18.37 -37.08
N GLN A 36 -38.62 -18.46 -36.09
CA GLN A 36 -38.50 -19.38 -34.97
C GLN A 36 -39.79 -20.15 -34.72
N ARG A 37 -39.66 -21.33 -34.12
CA ARG A 37 -40.79 -22.18 -33.75
C ARG A 37 -41.15 -21.93 -32.29
N VAL A 38 -42.37 -21.47 -32.05
CA VAL A 38 -42.91 -21.19 -30.71
C VAL A 38 -44.07 -22.15 -30.45
N ALA A 39 -44.06 -22.81 -29.30
CA ALA A 39 -45.18 -23.67 -28.90
C ALA A 39 -46.38 -22.79 -28.48
N PRO A 40 -47.63 -23.15 -28.83
CA PRO A 40 -48.80 -22.32 -28.52
C PRO A 40 -48.96 -21.95 -27.03
N ASP A 41 -48.59 -22.86 -26.13
CA ASP A 41 -48.63 -22.66 -24.67
C ASP A 41 -47.60 -21.63 -24.16
N LYS A 42 -46.59 -21.29 -24.96
CA LYS A 42 -45.55 -20.31 -24.63
C LYS A 42 -45.89 -18.89 -25.09
N VAL A 43 -46.97 -18.70 -25.86
CA VAL A 43 -47.43 -17.39 -26.31
C VAL A 43 -48.11 -16.65 -25.16
N LEU A 44 -47.52 -15.53 -24.73
CA LEU A 44 -48.04 -14.64 -23.70
C LEU A 44 -49.28 -13.86 -24.16
N PHE A 45 -49.16 -13.14 -25.27
CA PHE A 45 -50.23 -12.30 -25.80
C PHE A 45 -50.35 -12.48 -27.31
N ARG A 46 -51.57 -12.40 -27.82
CA ARG A 46 -51.88 -12.51 -29.26
C ARG A 46 -52.66 -11.26 -29.69
N HIS A 47 -52.14 -10.59 -30.70
CA HIS A 47 -52.62 -9.29 -31.18
C HIS A 47 -52.99 -9.36 -32.65
N HIS A 48 -53.89 -8.48 -33.05
CA HIS A 48 -54.20 -8.21 -34.46
C HIS A 48 -53.80 -6.77 -34.76
N ALA A 49 -52.72 -6.59 -35.52
CA ALA A 49 -52.19 -5.27 -35.86
C ALA A 49 -51.76 -5.21 -37.34
N PRO A 50 -51.62 -4.02 -37.94
CA PRO A 50 -51.12 -3.88 -39.31
C PRO A 50 -49.67 -4.38 -39.48
N SER A 51 -48.82 -4.16 -38.48
CA SER A 51 -47.41 -4.58 -38.45
C SER A 51 -46.90 -4.65 -37.00
N ILE A 52 -45.74 -5.28 -36.78
CA ILE A 52 -45.10 -5.31 -35.44
C ILE A 52 -44.77 -3.90 -34.96
N ALA A 53 -44.24 -3.04 -35.85
CA ALA A 53 -43.92 -1.66 -35.52
C ALA A 53 -45.16 -0.88 -35.04
N ALA A 54 -46.30 -1.02 -35.72
CA ALA A 54 -47.54 -0.36 -35.32
C ALA A 54 -48.04 -0.83 -33.95
N LEU A 55 -47.91 -2.13 -33.65
CA LEU A 55 -48.23 -2.67 -32.33
C LEU A 55 -47.31 -2.12 -31.24
N LEU A 56 -45.99 -2.11 -31.48
CA LEU A 56 -45.01 -1.64 -30.50
C LEU A 56 -45.21 -0.15 -30.17
N THR A 57 -45.51 0.70 -31.15
CA THR A 57 -45.84 2.11 -30.89
C THR A 57 -47.09 2.27 -30.01
N GLN A 58 -48.13 1.46 -30.24
CA GLN A 58 -49.34 1.48 -29.38
C GLN A 58 -49.02 0.99 -27.96
N LEU A 59 -48.24 -0.07 -27.85
CA LEU A 59 -47.83 -0.63 -26.56
C LEU A 59 -46.93 0.33 -25.78
N GLU A 60 -46.04 1.06 -26.44
CA GLU A 60 -45.18 2.06 -25.81
C GLU A 60 -46.00 3.20 -25.20
N ALA A 61 -46.98 3.72 -25.95
CA ALA A 61 -47.89 4.76 -25.46
C ALA A 61 -48.71 4.28 -24.24
N LEU A 62 -49.25 3.06 -24.30
CA LEU A 62 -49.99 2.49 -23.18
C LEU A 62 -49.09 2.17 -21.99
N GLN A 63 -47.91 1.59 -22.23
CA GLN A 63 -46.94 1.27 -21.19
C GLN A 63 -46.50 2.53 -20.43
N ALA A 64 -46.26 3.64 -21.12
CA ALA A 64 -45.88 4.91 -20.51
C ALA A 64 -46.99 5.48 -19.59
N SER A 65 -48.26 5.09 -19.80
CA SER A 65 -49.37 5.48 -18.94
C SER A 65 -49.54 4.60 -17.70
N VAL A 66 -48.90 3.43 -17.63
CA VAL A 66 -49.02 2.50 -16.50
C VAL A 66 -48.16 2.98 -15.33
N ASP A 67 -48.81 3.40 -14.25
CA ASP A 67 -48.15 3.62 -12.96
C ASP A 67 -48.12 2.29 -12.18
N VAL A 68 -46.95 1.64 -12.19
CA VAL A 68 -46.72 0.37 -11.50
C VAL A 68 -46.86 0.51 -9.98
N GLY A 69 -46.53 1.67 -9.41
CA GLY A 69 -46.69 1.95 -7.98
C GLY A 69 -48.15 2.07 -7.57
N LEU A 70 -48.96 2.77 -8.38
CA LEU A 70 -50.42 2.84 -8.19
C LEU A 70 -51.06 1.47 -8.34
N LEU A 71 -50.66 0.71 -9.37
CA LEU A 71 -51.13 -0.67 -9.57
C LEU A 71 -50.80 -1.58 -8.39
N TRP A 72 -49.60 -1.42 -7.80
CA TRP A 72 -49.20 -2.14 -6.59
C TRP A 72 -50.01 -1.73 -5.36
N ALA A 73 -50.33 -0.44 -5.21
CA ALA A 73 -51.10 0.10 -4.09
C ALA A 73 -52.59 -0.24 -4.17
N ALA A 74 -53.12 -0.49 -5.37
CA ALA A 74 -54.50 -0.93 -5.58
C ALA A 74 -54.76 -2.38 -5.14
N LEU A 75 -53.70 -3.16 -4.88
CA LEU A 75 -53.77 -4.53 -4.39
C LEU A 75 -53.66 -4.55 -2.85
N GLU A 76 -54.41 -5.45 -2.21
CA GLU A 76 -54.40 -5.61 -0.75
C GLU A 76 -53.01 -6.01 -0.21
N ASP A 77 -52.71 -5.57 1.02
CA ASP A 77 -51.36 -5.63 1.59
C ASP A 77 -50.81 -7.05 1.78
N ASP A 78 -51.68 -8.05 1.99
CA ASP A 78 -51.33 -9.46 2.19
C ASP A 78 -51.52 -10.33 0.94
N ASP A 79 -51.92 -9.76 -0.19
CA ASP A 79 -52.18 -10.53 -1.40
C ASP A 79 -50.91 -10.81 -2.21
N ALA A 80 -50.18 -11.84 -1.80
CA ALA A 80 -49.06 -12.42 -2.55
C ALA A 80 -49.52 -13.43 -3.63
N SER A 81 -50.81 -13.45 -3.98
CA SER A 81 -51.32 -14.40 -4.97
C SER A 81 -50.72 -14.11 -6.35
N PRO A 82 -50.23 -15.15 -7.07
CA PRO A 82 -49.79 -14.99 -8.44
C PRO A 82 -50.95 -14.53 -9.34
N ARG A 83 -50.74 -13.47 -10.10
CA ARG A 83 -51.75 -12.89 -11.01
C ARG A 83 -51.23 -12.87 -12.44
N GLU A 84 -52.14 -13.00 -13.40
CA GLU A 84 -51.83 -12.75 -14.79
C GLU A 84 -51.91 -11.26 -15.10
N ALA A 85 -51.17 -10.82 -16.14
CA ALA A 85 -51.17 -9.42 -16.54
C ALA A 85 -52.55 -8.89 -16.95
N SER A 86 -53.44 -9.77 -17.44
CA SER A 86 -54.84 -9.44 -17.76
C SER A 86 -55.65 -9.01 -16.55
N GLN A 87 -55.41 -9.63 -15.39
CA GLN A 87 -56.07 -9.26 -14.14
C GLN A 87 -55.61 -7.89 -13.65
N LEU A 88 -54.31 -7.60 -13.80
CA LEU A 88 -53.75 -6.29 -13.45
C LEU A 88 -54.17 -5.19 -14.44
N ALA A 89 -54.25 -5.51 -15.73
CA ALA A 89 -54.77 -4.59 -16.73
C ALA A 89 -56.23 -4.24 -16.48
N ARG A 90 -57.07 -5.21 -16.08
CA ARG A 90 -58.47 -4.93 -15.71
C ARG A 90 -58.56 -3.94 -14.54
N LEU A 91 -57.67 -4.05 -13.56
CA LEU A 91 -57.64 -3.14 -12.42
C LEU A 91 -57.21 -1.72 -12.81
N PHE A 92 -56.25 -1.58 -13.73
CA PHE A 92 -55.68 -0.28 -14.11
C PHE A 92 -56.47 0.44 -15.21
N PHE A 93 -56.85 -0.30 -16.25
CA PHE A 93 -57.47 0.24 -17.48
C PHE A 93 -58.96 -0.05 -17.58
N GLU A 94 -59.55 -0.80 -16.64
CA GLU A 94 -60.89 -1.40 -16.78
C GLU A 94 -61.03 -2.30 -18.03
N ARG A 95 -59.89 -2.77 -18.55
CA ARG A 95 -59.77 -3.58 -19.77
C ARG A 95 -58.74 -4.68 -19.57
N ASP A 96 -59.02 -5.87 -20.09
CA ASP A 96 -58.17 -7.06 -19.98
C ASP A 96 -57.79 -7.66 -21.35
N ASP A 97 -57.98 -6.89 -22.41
CA ASP A 97 -57.57 -7.30 -23.75
C ASP A 97 -56.05 -7.48 -23.85
N ALA A 98 -55.59 -8.18 -24.89
CA ALA A 98 -54.19 -8.52 -25.06
C ALA A 98 -53.28 -7.28 -25.10
N LEU A 99 -53.77 -6.16 -25.63
CA LEU A 99 -53.02 -4.91 -25.76
C LEU A 99 -52.74 -4.29 -24.39
N HIS A 100 -53.76 -4.11 -23.55
CA HIS A 100 -53.61 -3.55 -22.21
C HIS A 100 -52.87 -4.50 -21.25
N SER A 101 -53.14 -5.82 -21.37
CA SER A 101 -52.42 -6.86 -20.61
C SER A 101 -50.92 -6.85 -20.91
N SER A 102 -50.55 -6.71 -22.19
CA SER A 102 -49.16 -6.60 -22.60
C SER A 102 -48.50 -5.31 -22.10
N ALA A 103 -49.19 -4.18 -22.18
CA ALA A 103 -48.69 -2.89 -21.69
C ALA A 103 -48.35 -2.95 -20.18
N VAL A 104 -49.24 -3.52 -19.36
CA VAL A 104 -48.98 -3.71 -17.92
C VAL A 104 -47.81 -4.67 -17.68
N TYR A 105 -47.78 -5.80 -18.40
CA TYR A 105 -46.68 -6.76 -18.25
C TYR A 105 -45.31 -6.14 -18.59
N ARG A 106 -45.25 -5.32 -19.64
CA ARG A 106 -44.05 -4.58 -20.04
C ARG A 106 -43.65 -3.53 -19.01
N ALA A 107 -44.59 -2.76 -18.47
CA ALA A 107 -44.33 -1.79 -17.41
C ALA A 107 -43.70 -2.44 -16.17
N VAL A 108 -44.24 -3.59 -15.74
CA VAL A 108 -43.70 -4.38 -14.62
C VAL A 108 -42.32 -4.96 -14.92
N LEU A 109 -42.05 -5.35 -16.17
CA LEU A 109 -40.72 -5.82 -16.57
C LEU A 109 -39.66 -4.72 -16.52
N THR A 110 -40.05 -3.48 -16.83
CA THR A 110 -39.20 -2.28 -16.73
C THR A 110 -38.96 -1.90 -15.26
N ASP A 111 -40.01 -1.84 -14.44
CA ASP A 111 -39.89 -1.59 -12.99
C ASP A 111 -40.22 -2.83 -12.14
N ARG A 112 -39.17 -3.61 -11.86
CA ARG A 112 -39.25 -4.85 -11.06
C ARG A 112 -39.27 -4.63 -9.54
N VAL A 113 -39.37 -3.38 -9.07
CA VAL A 113 -39.36 -3.06 -7.62
C VAL A 113 -40.63 -3.57 -6.95
N PHE A 114 -41.77 -3.39 -7.59
CA PHE A 114 -43.08 -3.64 -6.99
C PHE A 114 -43.59 -5.07 -7.20
N PHE A 115 -43.19 -5.72 -8.29
CA PHE A 115 -43.65 -7.06 -8.64
C PHE A 115 -42.49 -8.01 -8.93
N ARG A 116 -42.70 -9.29 -8.60
CA ARG A 116 -41.84 -10.41 -8.97
C ARG A 116 -42.49 -11.15 -10.14
N ARG A 117 -41.73 -11.39 -11.21
CA ARG A 117 -42.17 -12.21 -12.35
C ARG A 117 -41.73 -13.66 -12.18
N ARG A 118 -42.63 -14.60 -12.45
CA ARG A 118 -42.34 -16.02 -12.71
C ARG A 118 -43.12 -16.50 -13.93
N GLY A 119 -42.47 -16.56 -15.09
CA GLY A 119 -43.14 -16.86 -16.36
C GLY A 119 -44.23 -15.84 -16.68
N ARG A 120 -45.49 -16.31 -16.75
CA ARG A 120 -46.68 -15.47 -16.99
C ARG A 120 -47.19 -14.73 -15.75
N GLN A 121 -46.81 -15.22 -14.57
CA GLN A 121 -47.37 -14.75 -13.32
C GLN A 121 -46.56 -13.59 -12.75
N LEU A 122 -47.29 -12.60 -12.26
CA LEU A 122 -46.79 -11.42 -11.55
C LEU A 122 -47.29 -11.50 -10.11
N THR A 123 -46.36 -11.44 -9.17
CA THR A 123 -46.66 -11.49 -7.74
C THR A 123 -46.27 -10.17 -7.11
N ARG A 124 -47.18 -9.58 -6.34
CA ARG A 124 -46.92 -8.36 -5.55
C ARG A 124 -45.78 -8.62 -4.55
N ARG A 125 -44.86 -7.66 -4.41
CA ARG A 125 -43.85 -7.67 -3.34
C ARG A 125 -44.38 -6.98 -2.10
N SER A 126 -43.93 -7.39 -0.92
CA SER A 126 -44.31 -6.71 0.32
C SER A 126 -43.71 -5.29 0.37
N PRO A 127 -44.28 -4.38 1.19
CA PRO A 127 -43.67 -3.07 1.45
C PRO A 127 -42.22 -3.18 1.95
N THR A 128 -41.94 -4.20 2.78
CA THR A 128 -40.58 -4.46 3.31
C THR A 128 -39.60 -4.90 2.23
N GLU A 129 -40.02 -5.77 1.28
CA GLU A 129 -39.20 -6.18 0.14
C GLU A 129 -38.91 -4.98 -0.78
N ILE A 130 -39.89 -4.10 -1.00
CA ILE A 130 -39.72 -2.88 -1.81
C ILE A 130 -38.71 -1.93 -1.16
N GLU A 131 -38.84 -1.69 0.14
CA GLU A 131 -37.93 -0.80 0.87
C GLU A 131 -36.50 -1.35 0.84
N GLN A 132 -36.30 -2.65 1.07
CA GLN A 132 -34.99 -3.30 0.95
C GLN A 132 -34.38 -3.13 -0.46
N LEU A 133 -35.17 -3.34 -1.52
CA LEU A 133 -34.69 -3.18 -2.90
C LEU A 133 -34.33 -1.72 -3.22
N ARG A 134 -35.11 -0.75 -2.72
CA ARG A 134 -34.82 0.67 -2.88
C ARG A 134 -33.54 1.06 -2.14
N GLN A 135 -33.37 0.61 -0.90
CA GLN A 135 -32.16 0.86 -0.12
C GLN A 135 -30.91 0.27 -0.78
N MET A 136 -31.01 -0.96 -1.29
CA MET A 136 -29.93 -1.62 -2.02
C MET A 136 -29.55 -0.83 -3.28
N ARG A 137 -30.51 -0.49 -4.15
CA ARG A 137 -30.25 0.32 -5.35
C ARG A 137 -29.68 1.69 -5.02
N ALA A 138 -30.19 2.35 -3.99
CA ALA A 138 -29.67 3.64 -3.54
C ALA A 138 -28.25 3.52 -2.96
N ALA A 139 -27.91 2.43 -2.28
CA ALA A 139 -26.55 2.15 -1.83
C ALA A 139 -25.60 1.86 -3.01
N GLU A 140 -26.02 1.06 -3.98
CA GLU A 140 -25.27 0.78 -5.21
C GLU A 140 -25.01 2.07 -6.01
N GLN A 141 -26.02 2.90 -6.21
CA GLN A 141 -25.88 4.18 -6.90
C GLN A 141 -24.94 5.14 -6.17
N ARG A 142 -25.03 5.21 -4.83
CA ARG A 142 -24.10 6.01 -4.02
C ARG A 142 -22.66 5.52 -4.17
N SER A 143 -22.43 4.22 -4.04
CA SER A 143 -21.10 3.61 -4.23
C SER A 143 -20.56 3.87 -5.64
N ALA A 144 -21.39 3.73 -6.67
CA ALA A 144 -21.01 4.03 -8.05
C ALA A 144 -20.66 5.52 -8.25
N ALA A 145 -21.42 6.43 -7.64
CA ALA A 145 -21.16 7.86 -7.71
C ALA A 145 -19.87 8.26 -6.97
N GLU A 146 -19.60 7.66 -5.80
CA GLU A 146 -18.36 7.84 -5.05
C GLU A 146 -17.16 7.33 -5.86
N LEU A 147 -17.26 6.14 -6.45
CA LEU A 147 -16.22 5.58 -7.31
C LEU A 147 -15.93 6.49 -8.51
N ALA A 148 -16.97 6.94 -9.22
CA ALA A 148 -16.83 7.85 -10.35
C ALA A 148 -16.16 9.18 -9.94
N THR A 149 -16.49 9.70 -8.76
CA THR A 149 -15.87 10.90 -8.20
C THR A 149 -14.38 10.70 -7.94
N THR A 150 -14.00 9.58 -7.30
CA THR A 150 -12.60 9.26 -7.03
C THR A 150 -11.81 9.05 -8.33
N GLN A 151 -12.38 8.34 -9.31
CA GLN A 151 -11.75 8.13 -10.62
C GLN A 151 -11.50 9.44 -11.37
N ALA A 152 -12.48 10.34 -11.35
CA ALA A 152 -12.35 11.67 -11.94
C ALA A 152 -11.22 12.46 -11.26
N ALA A 153 -11.14 12.40 -9.92
CA ALA A 153 -10.11 13.09 -9.15
C ALA A 153 -8.70 12.52 -9.41
N LEU A 154 -8.55 11.20 -9.52
CA LEU A 154 -7.28 10.54 -9.86
C LEU A 154 -6.81 10.88 -11.29
N SER A 155 -7.75 11.12 -12.20
CA SER A 155 -7.45 11.45 -13.61
C SER A 155 -7.16 12.94 -13.82
N ALA A 156 -7.56 13.82 -12.89
CA ALA A 156 -7.39 15.26 -13.00
C ALA A 156 -5.90 15.66 -12.95
N ARG A 157 -5.53 16.68 -13.73
CA ARG A 157 -4.19 17.27 -13.72
C ARG A 157 -4.30 18.81 -13.68
N PRO A 158 -3.58 19.49 -12.76
CA PRO A 158 -2.78 18.91 -11.66
C PRO A 158 -3.66 18.17 -10.64
N LEU A 159 -3.05 17.27 -9.86
CA LEU A 159 -3.74 16.63 -8.75
C LEU A 159 -4.07 17.66 -7.67
N ASP A 160 -5.29 17.53 -7.12
CA ASP A 160 -5.67 18.25 -5.93
C ASP A 160 -4.68 17.98 -4.77
N ALA A 161 -4.33 19.03 -4.03
CA ALA A 161 -3.31 18.95 -2.99
C ALA A 161 -3.73 18.04 -1.82
N ALA A 162 -5.02 18.03 -1.46
CA ALA A 162 -5.50 17.16 -0.39
C ALA A 162 -5.54 15.70 -0.84
N LEU A 163 -5.93 15.43 -2.09
CA LEU A 163 -5.83 14.10 -2.68
C LEU A 163 -4.38 13.60 -2.74
N ALA A 164 -3.43 14.42 -3.21
CA ALA A 164 -2.02 14.06 -3.27
C ALA A 164 -1.47 13.66 -1.89
N GLN A 165 -1.79 14.41 -0.83
CA GLN A 165 -1.40 14.06 0.54
C GLN A 165 -2.03 12.75 1.04
N ARG A 166 -3.28 12.46 0.65
CA ARG A 166 -3.93 11.19 0.99
C ARG A 166 -3.25 10.02 0.28
N LEU A 167 -2.92 10.18 -1.00
CA LEU A 167 -2.22 9.18 -1.79
C LEU A 167 -0.81 8.89 -1.26
N GLU A 168 -0.06 9.92 -0.85
CA GLU A 168 1.26 9.72 -0.24
C GLU A 168 1.15 8.95 1.09
N ARG A 169 0.20 9.31 1.95
CA ARG A 169 -0.04 8.57 3.20
C ARG A 169 -0.45 7.12 2.94
N TRP A 170 -1.29 6.91 1.93
CA TRP A 170 -1.71 5.58 1.50
C TRP A 170 -0.53 4.73 1.00
N LEU A 171 0.38 5.29 0.19
CA LEU A 171 1.60 4.62 -0.23
C LEU A 171 2.51 4.22 0.94
N ARG A 172 2.52 5.03 2.01
CA ARG A 172 3.25 4.77 3.26
C ARG A 172 2.53 3.79 4.19
N GLY A 173 1.53 3.07 3.69
CA GLY A 173 0.81 2.04 4.43
C GLY A 173 -0.31 2.54 5.35
N GLN A 174 -0.69 3.82 5.28
CA GLN A 174 -1.85 4.33 6.04
C GLN A 174 -3.15 4.03 5.28
N PRO A 175 -4.08 3.23 5.83
CA PRO A 175 -5.28 2.82 5.10
C PRO A 175 -6.21 4.01 4.80
N ASP A 176 -6.79 4.02 3.60
CA ASP A 176 -7.81 5.01 3.19
C ASP A 176 -8.93 4.31 2.41
N ARG A 177 -9.93 3.81 3.15
CA ARG A 177 -11.06 3.04 2.60
C ARG A 177 -11.88 3.78 1.54
N ALA A 178 -11.80 5.11 1.52
CA ALA A 178 -12.50 5.90 0.52
C ALA A 178 -11.72 5.97 -0.82
N LEU A 179 -10.40 5.76 -0.81
CA LEU A 179 -9.59 5.68 -2.01
C LEU A 179 -9.52 4.27 -2.58
N ASP A 180 -9.49 3.24 -1.73
CA ASP A 180 -9.27 1.85 -2.13
C ASP A 180 -10.11 1.39 -3.34
N PRO A 181 -11.44 1.65 -3.42
CA PRO A 181 -12.23 1.24 -4.58
C PRO A 181 -11.78 1.93 -5.87
N GLY A 182 -11.41 3.22 -5.81
CA GLY A 182 -10.93 3.96 -6.97
C GLY A 182 -9.55 3.52 -7.42
N LEU A 183 -8.65 3.27 -6.47
CA LEU A 183 -7.30 2.77 -6.74
C LEU A 183 -7.31 1.38 -7.38
N ALA A 184 -8.23 0.51 -6.94
CA ALA A 184 -8.42 -0.82 -7.52
C ALA A 184 -8.79 -0.79 -9.02
N THR A 185 -9.27 0.36 -9.54
CA THR A 185 -9.62 0.51 -10.96
C THR A 185 -8.46 0.95 -11.85
N LEU A 186 -7.31 1.34 -11.29
CA LEU A 186 -6.16 1.82 -12.06
C LEU A 186 -5.46 0.70 -12.87
N GLY A 187 -5.73 -0.57 -12.54
CA GLY A 187 -5.10 -1.73 -13.17
C GLY A 187 -3.63 -1.91 -12.76
N GLY A 188 -3.15 -3.16 -12.75
CA GLY A 188 -1.80 -3.46 -12.24
C GLY A 188 -1.70 -3.34 -10.72
N ASP A 189 -0.49 -3.13 -10.20
CA ASP A 189 -0.26 -2.85 -8.77
C ASP A 189 -0.70 -1.41 -8.46
N PRO A 190 -1.72 -1.20 -7.60
CA PRO A 190 -2.19 0.14 -7.26
C PRO A 190 -1.10 1.05 -6.70
N ALA A 191 -0.12 0.51 -5.98
CA ALA A 191 0.94 1.34 -5.40
C ALA A 191 1.97 1.80 -6.45
N GLU A 192 2.28 0.98 -7.46
CA GLU A 192 3.06 1.44 -8.61
C GLU A 192 2.32 2.55 -9.38
N GLN A 193 1.01 2.39 -9.60
CA GLN A 193 0.20 3.39 -10.31
C GLN A 193 0.12 4.72 -9.55
N VAL A 194 -0.08 4.67 -8.23
CA VAL A 194 -0.13 5.87 -7.38
C VAL A 194 1.24 6.56 -7.33
N PHE A 195 2.31 5.78 -7.23
CA PHE A 195 3.68 6.31 -7.26
C PHE A 195 3.96 7.05 -8.57
N GLU A 196 3.68 6.42 -9.71
CA GLU A 196 3.82 7.02 -11.04
C GLU A 196 2.97 8.29 -11.18
N LEU A 197 1.76 8.27 -10.64
CA LEU A 197 0.85 9.41 -10.66
C LEU A 197 1.38 10.60 -9.86
N LEU A 198 1.92 10.37 -8.66
CA LEU A 198 2.54 11.41 -7.84
C LEU A 198 3.87 11.91 -8.46
N LEU A 199 4.65 11.03 -9.07
CA LEU A 199 5.88 11.37 -9.77
C LEU A 199 5.61 12.28 -10.97
N ARG A 200 4.62 11.94 -11.81
CA ARG A 200 4.22 12.73 -12.98
C ARG A 200 3.61 14.08 -12.62
N ASP A 201 2.90 14.17 -11.49
CA ASP A 201 2.36 15.44 -10.97
C ASP A 201 3.45 16.33 -10.34
N GLY A 202 4.67 15.81 -10.16
CA GLY A 202 5.77 16.54 -9.52
C GLY A 202 5.65 16.61 -7.99
N ARG A 203 4.85 15.74 -7.38
CA ARG A 203 4.71 15.61 -5.92
C ARG A 203 5.84 14.79 -5.31
N LEU A 204 6.45 13.92 -6.11
CA LEU A 204 7.65 13.17 -5.75
C LEU A 204 8.82 13.62 -6.63
N PRO A 205 10.05 13.66 -6.08
CA PRO A 205 11.23 13.96 -6.88
C PRO A 205 11.53 12.83 -7.87
N PRO A 206 12.24 13.10 -8.99
CA PRO A 206 12.67 12.08 -9.96
C PRO A 206 13.53 10.96 -9.37
N THR A 207 14.15 11.20 -8.21
CA THR A 207 14.99 10.25 -7.47
C THR A 207 14.21 9.45 -6.43
N ALA A 208 12.89 9.63 -6.34
CA ALA A 208 12.06 8.89 -5.39
C ALA A 208 12.12 7.38 -5.68
N ASP A 209 12.06 6.60 -4.61
CA ASP A 209 12.04 5.14 -4.66
C ASP A 209 10.76 4.64 -3.98
N LEU A 210 10.03 3.75 -4.67
CA LEU A 210 8.76 3.23 -4.18
C LEU A 210 8.93 2.42 -2.89
N GLU A 211 9.98 1.60 -2.78
CA GLU A 211 10.20 0.74 -1.63
C GLU A 211 10.64 1.57 -0.41
N VAL A 212 11.40 2.64 -0.61
CA VAL A 212 11.71 3.63 0.44
C VAL A 212 10.43 4.27 0.99
N ILE A 213 9.51 4.69 0.10
CA ILE A 213 8.24 5.30 0.51
C ILE A 213 7.35 4.28 1.24
N ARG A 214 7.21 3.06 0.71
CA ARG A 214 6.43 1.98 1.32
C ARG A 214 6.92 1.62 2.71
N ALA A 215 8.23 1.60 2.91
CA ALA A 215 8.86 1.34 4.21
C ALA A 215 8.77 2.55 5.17
N ASP A 216 8.15 3.67 4.76
CA ASP A 216 8.11 4.95 5.48
C ASP A 216 9.50 5.42 5.96
N LEU A 217 10.53 5.16 5.15
CA LEU A 217 11.88 5.65 5.41
C LEU A 217 11.95 7.13 5.07
N ARG A 218 12.30 7.94 6.06
CA ARG A 218 12.39 9.41 5.95
C ARG A 218 13.77 9.88 6.36
N GLU A 219 14.43 10.61 5.47
CA GLU A 219 15.71 11.25 5.77
C GLU A 219 15.55 12.23 6.94
N ALA A 220 14.54 13.11 6.85
CA ALA A 220 14.25 14.06 7.91
C ALA A 220 13.60 13.39 9.14
N HIS A 221 14.03 13.82 10.32
CA HIS A 221 13.36 13.52 11.58
C HIS A 221 12.22 14.52 11.84
N PRO A 222 11.21 14.16 12.67
CA PRO A 222 10.14 15.09 13.03
C PRO A 222 10.69 16.39 13.66
N PRO A 223 10.06 17.56 13.43
CA PRO A 223 10.57 18.85 13.94
C PRO A 223 10.77 18.89 15.46
N ALA A 224 9.90 18.24 16.24
CA ALA A 224 10.03 18.15 17.69
C ALA A 224 11.28 17.35 18.12
N VAL A 225 11.63 16.31 17.36
CA VAL A 225 12.83 15.48 17.58
C VAL A 225 14.09 16.29 17.28
N LEU A 226 14.09 17.03 16.16
CA LEU A 226 15.20 17.91 15.78
C LEU A 226 15.40 19.04 16.79
N ALA A 227 14.33 19.67 17.27
CA ALA A 227 14.40 20.71 18.28
C ALA A 227 14.94 20.19 19.62
N HIS A 228 14.49 19.01 20.05
CA HIS A 228 15.03 18.34 21.25
C HIS A 228 16.51 18.03 21.07
N ALA A 229 16.89 17.49 19.91
CA ALA A 229 18.29 17.19 19.60
C ALA A 229 19.15 18.44 19.69
N GLU A 230 18.77 19.56 19.08
CA GLU A 230 19.56 20.79 19.13
C GLU A 230 19.79 21.30 20.57
N ALA A 231 18.79 21.20 21.44
CA ALA A 231 18.86 21.68 22.81
C ALA A 231 19.78 20.84 23.74
N LEU A 232 20.21 19.63 23.33
CA LEU A 232 20.99 18.72 24.17
C LEU A 232 22.49 19.06 24.20
N GLU A 233 22.91 19.84 25.18
CA GLU A 233 24.33 20.12 25.42
C GLU A 233 24.88 19.37 26.64
N LEU A 234 26.04 18.74 26.45
CA LEU A 234 26.80 18.10 27.52
C LEU A 234 28.14 18.82 27.69
N THR A 235 28.50 19.11 28.94
CA THR A 235 29.81 19.70 29.27
C THR A 235 30.85 18.59 29.41
N ALA A 236 31.89 18.65 28.56
CA ALA A 236 33.04 17.76 28.69
C ALA A 236 33.84 18.07 29.97
N PRO A 237 34.45 17.07 30.62
CA PRO A 237 35.38 17.30 31.71
C PRO A 237 36.67 17.95 31.21
N ASP A 238 37.39 18.64 32.08
CA ASP A 238 38.65 19.33 31.74
C ASP A 238 39.74 18.38 31.21
N ALA A 239 39.73 17.13 31.67
CA ALA A 239 40.72 16.11 31.32
C ALA A 239 40.03 14.79 30.88
N PRO A 240 39.53 14.71 29.63
CA PRO A 240 39.02 13.45 29.10
C PRO A 240 40.15 12.43 28.94
N LEU A 241 39.80 11.15 28.97
CA LEU A 241 40.71 10.07 28.61
C LEU A 241 41.08 10.16 27.12
N THR A 242 42.03 9.35 26.68
CA THR A 242 42.42 9.24 25.27
C THR A 242 41.93 7.92 24.69
N ALA A 243 41.40 7.99 23.48
CA ALA A 243 41.19 6.85 22.59
C ALA A 243 42.19 6.97 21.44
N GLU A 244 42.98 5.92 21.18
CA GLU A 244 44.09 5.98 20.24
C GLU A 244 43.62 5.98 18.77
N LEU A 245 42.75 5.05 18.39
CA LEU A 245 42.34 4.92 16.99
C LEU A 245 40.88 4.47 16.81
N ALA A 246 40.24 4.99 15.77
CA ALA A 246 39.01 4.46 15.18
C ALA A 246 39.31 4.02 13.74
N ILE A 247 38.67 2.96 13.26
CA ILE A 247 38.86 2.43 11.90
C ILE A 247 37.49 2.25 11.25
N ASP A 248 37.22 3.01 10.19
CA ASP A 248 35.94 3.01 9.50
C ASP A 248 36.11 3.23 8.00
N ASP A 249 35.05 3.05 7.23
CA ASP A 249 35.03 3.54 5.85
C ASP A 249 35.19 5.07 5.80
N PRO A 250 35.81 5.62 4.74
CA PRO A 250 35.99 7.08 4.58
C PRO A 250 34.68 7.87 4.65
N ASP A 251 33.59 7.28 4.16
CA ASP A 251 32.26 7.89 4.10
C ASP A 251 31.46 7.73 5.41
N THR A 252 31.99 7.03 6.41
CA THR A 252 31.33 6.87 7.71
C THR A 252 31.27 8.22 8.44
N ARG A 253 30.08 8.55 8.93
CA ARG A 253 29.83 9.75 9.73
C ARG A 253 29.46 9.44 11.18
N GLU A 254 28.89 8.26 11.43
CA GLU A 254 28.58 7.74 12.76
C GLU A 254 29.75 6.88 13.26
N VAL A 255 30.86 7.54 13.62
CA VAL A 255 32.01 6.83 14.23
C VAL A 255 31.63 6.43 15.66
N ASP A 256 31.22 5.18 15.83
CA ASP A 256 30.62 4.67 17.07
C ASP A 256 31.66 4.03 18.01
N ASP A 257 32.79 3.57 17.49
CA ASP A 257 33.80 2.87 18.27
C ASP A 257 35.23 3.34 18.04
N ALA A 258 36.02 3.22 19.09
CA ALA A 258 37.46 3.43 19.07
C ALA A 258 38.14 2.41 19.97
N VAL A 259 39.40 2.10 19.66
CA VAL A 259 40.21 1.12 20.38
C VAL A 259 41.55 1.71 20.80
N SER A 260 42.05 1.24 21.93
CA SER A 260 43.39 1.53 22.43
C SER A 260 44.00 0.27 23.01
N ILE A 261 45.28 0.02 22.74
CA ILE A 261 46.01 -1.12 23.29
C ILE A 261 47.26 -0.66 24.03
N SER A 262 47.51 -1.19 25.22
CA SER A 262 48.71 -0.91 26.02
C SER A 262 49.14 -2.13 26.81
N ALA A 263 50.38 -2.14 27.31
CA ALA A 263 50.85 -3.15 28.24
C ALA A 263 50.51 -2.73 29.68
N ASP A 264 49.99 -3.67 30.49
CA ASP A 264 49.61 -3.46 31.89
C ASP A 264 50.00 -4.68 32.73
N ALA A 265 51.02 -4.54 33.57
CA ALA A 265 51.48 -5.56 34.52
C ALA A 265 51.72 -6.96 33.90
N GLY A 266 52.28 -7.01 32.70
CA GLY A 266 52.56 -8.28 31.99
C GLY A 266 51.38 -8.84 31.20
N LEU A 267 50.23 -8.14 31.18
CA LEU A 267 49.10 -8.40 30.31
C LEU A 267 49.01 -7.32 29.22
N TRP A 268 48.27 -7.61 28.16
CA TRP A 268 47.78 -6.59 27.24
C TRP A 268 46.47 -6.04 27.75
N ARG A 269 46.30 -4.72 27.75
CA ARG A 269 45.04 -4.06 28.04
C ARG A 269 44.47 -3.48 26.75
N LEU A 270 43.31 -3.97 26.35
CA LEU A 270 42.50 -3.46 25.25
C LEU A 270 41.35 -2.62 25.84
N ASP A 271 41.33 -1.33 25.54
CA ASP A 271 40.20 -0.44 25.84
C ASP A 271 39.37 -0.29 24.57
N ILE A 272 38.09 -0.68 24.64
CA ILE A 272 37.08 -0.53 23.60
C ILE A 272 36.12 0.58 24.04
N ASP A 273 36.14 1.70 23.34
CA ASP A 273 35.33 2.89 23.62
C ASP A 273 34.15 2.94 22.67
N ILE A 274 32.94 2.74 23.17
CA ILE A 274 31.71 2.86 22.38
C ILE A 274 31.02 4.18 22.71
N ALA A 275 30.62 4.95 21.70
CA ALA A 275 29.87 6.19 21.85
C ALA A 275 28.66 6.01 22.78
N ASP A 276 28.57 6.80 23.86
CA ASP A 276 27.47 6.71 24.81
C ASP A 276 26.27 7.55 24.34
N ALA A 277 25.51 7.00 23.39
CA ALA A 277 24.26 7.61 22.93
C ALA A 277 23.27 7.84 24.10
N THR A 278 23.33 7.04 25.17
CA THR A 278 22.46 7.17 26.36
C THR A 278 22.79 8.40 27.21
N ALA A 279 23.92 9.06 26.94
CA ALA A 279 24.23 10.37 27.49
C ALA A 279 23.31 11.48 26.93
N TYR A 280 22.84 11.31 25.69
CA TYR A 280 21.97 12.24 24.97
C TYR A 280 20.50 11.81 24.96
N VAL A 281 20.23 10.51 24.93
CA VAL A 281 18.89 9.97 24.76
C VAL A 281 18.41 9.34 26.07
N ARG A 282 17.33 9.89 26.66
CA ARG A 282 16.70 9.35 27.86
C ARG A 282 15.38 8.63 27.53
N PRO A 283 15.03 7.56 28.27
CA PRO A 283 13.75 6.89 28.09
C PRO A 283 12.57 7.87 28.18
N GLY A 284 11.70 7.84 27.16
CA GLY A 284 10.54 8.71 27.04
C GLY A 284 10.77 10.03 26.29
N ASP A 285 12.01 10.41 25.98
CA ASP A 285 12.32 11.61 25.19
C ASP A 285 11.76 11.51 23.76
N PRO A 286 11.52 12.65 23.07
CA PRO A 286 11.16 12.63 21.66
C PRO A 286 12.13 11.84 20.78
N ILE A 287 13.43 11.91 21.05
CA ILE A 287 14.45 11.15 20.31
C ILE A 287 14.35 9.65 20.61
N ASP A 288 14.09 9.26 21.87
CA ASP A 288 13.93 7.85 22.26
C ASP A 288 12.74 7.20 21.54
N GLN A 289 11.60 7.89 21.53
CA GLN A 289 10.40 7.40 20.84
C GLN A 289 10.61 7.25 19.33
N GLU A 290 11.29 8.22 18.70
CA GLU A 290 11.61 8.16 17.27
C GLU A 290 12.66 7.10 16.96
N ALA A 291 13.70 6.96 17.79
CA ALA A 291 14.71 5.91 17.67
C ALA A 291 14.07 4.52 17.79
N ALA A 292 13.14 4.33 18.73
CA ALA A 292 12.37 3.09 18.87
C ALA A 292 11.48 2.81 17.66
N ARG A 293 10.90 3.86 17.04
CA ARG A 293 10.12 3.73 15.80
C ARG A 293 10.99 3.34 14.61
N ARG A 294 12.20 3.92 14.48
CA ARG A 294 13.15 3.65 13.39
C ARG A 294 13.91 2.34 13.56
N ALA A 295 14.15 1.94 14.81
CA ALA A 295 14.88 0.75 15.28
C ALA A 295 16.36 0.64 14.86
N THR A 296 16.73 1.08 13.65
CA THR A 296 18.11 1.02 13.13
C THR A 296 18.34 2.10 12.06
N THR A 297 19.60 2.46 11.83
CA THR A 297 19.97 3.27 10.65
C THR A 297 19.91 2.38 9.41
N VAL A 298 19.23 2.84 8.36
CA VAL A 298 19.16 2.13 7.07
C VAL A 298 20.12 2.77 6.08
N TYR A 299 21.03 1.96 5.53
CA TYR A 299 22.01 2.37 4.55
C TYR A 299 21.62 1.85 3.16
N LEU A 300 21.23 2.75 2.26
CA LEU A 300 20.93 2.43 0.86
C LEU A 300 21.91 3.14 -0.07
N PRO A 301 22.14 2.63 -1.30
CA PRO A 301 22.92 3.36 -2.30
C PRO A 301 22.37 4.75 -2.61
N THR A 302 21.06 4.96 -2.43
CA THR A 302 20.35 6.21 -2.68
C THR A 302 20.36 7.17 -1.50
N GLY A 303 20.73 6.73 -0.30
CA GLY A 303 20.70 7.59 0.89
C GLY A 303 20.89 6.85 2.22
N ARG A 304 21.02 7.64 3.29
CA ARG A 304 21.14 7.15 4.67
C ARG A 304 19.95 7.64 5.48
N TYR A 305 19.30 6.73 6.19
CA TYR A 305 18.12 7.01 7.01
C TYR A 305 18.48 6.75 8.46
N TYR A 306 19.02 7.78 9.11
CA TYR A 306 19.57 7.66 10.46
C TYR A 306 18.49 7.31 11.49
N MET A 307 18.85 6.45 12.44
CA MET A 307 18.04 6.11 13.61
C MET A 307 17.90 7.28 14.58
N LEU A 308 19.01 8.00 14.78
CA LEU A 308 19.08 9.21 15.58
C LEU A 308 19.24 10.42 14.67
N PRO A 309 18.84 11.63 15.11
CA PRO A 309 19.18 12.84 14.40
C PRO A 309 20.69 12.95 14.19
N GLU A 310 21.12 13.41 13.01
CA GLU A 310 22.55 13.58 12.69
C GLU A 310 23.29 14.42 13.73
N ARG A 311 22.61 15.42 14.28
CA ARG A 311 23.10 16.27 15.36
C ARG A 311 23.55 15.47 16.58
N ILE A 312 22.94 14.31 16.83
CA ILE A 312 23.36 13.38 17.88
C ILE A 312 24.36 12.38 17.30
N SER A 313 23.97 11.55 16.35
CA SER A 313 24.80 10.40 15.97
C SER A 313 26.07 10.78 15.20
N CYS A 314 26.00 11.73 14.27
CA CYS A 314 27.12 12.13 13.42
C CYS A 314 28.00 13.23 14.01
N GLU A 315 27.51 13.96 15.01
CA GLU A 315 28.21 15.14 15.55
C GLU A 315 28.57 14.99 17.04
N ARG A 316 27.57 14.81 17.91
CA ARG A 316 27.75 14.90 19.35
C ARG A 316 28.15 13.58 20.01
N ALA A 317 27.64 12.44 19.51
CA ALA A 317 28.02 11.11 19.97
C ALA A 317 29.22 10.57 19.20
N SER A 318 29.31 10.84 17.88
CA SER A 318 30.41 10.37 17.04
C SER A 318 31.78 10.76 17.61
N LEU A 319 32.70 9.80 17.63
CA LEU A 319 34.08 9.93 18.06
C LEU A 319 34.90 10.71 17.02
N LEU A 320 34.70 12.03 16.98
CA LEU A 320 35.45 12.92 16.10
C LEU A 320 36.84 13.21 16.66
N VAL A 321 37.85 13.23 15.79
CA VAL A 321 39.24 13.49 16.15
C VAL A 321 39.37 14.83 16.87
N GLY A 322 40.03 14.84 18.02
CA GLY A 322 40.26 16.04 18.83
C GLY A 322 39.06 16.55 19.63
N ALA A 323 37.88 15.93 19.50
CA ALA A 323 36.69 16.31 20.25
C ALA A 323 36.44 15.34 21.41
N ALA A 324 36.15 15.88 22.60
CA ALA A 324 35.79 15.07 23.76
C ALA A 324 34.37 14.52 23.60
N ARG A 325 34.19 13.22 23.79
CA ARG A 325 32.92 12.50 23.59
C ARG A 325 32.63 11.54 24.73
N PRO A 326 31.37 11.44 25.20
CA PRO A 326 31.00 10.46 26.21
C PRO A 326 31.00 9.05 25.61
N VAL A 327 31.56 8.09 26.35
CA VAL A 327 31.68 6.70 25.93
C VAL A 327 31.38 5.72 27.07
N LEU A 328 30.95 4.52 26.68
CA LEU A 328 31.02 3.33 27.51
C LEU A 328 32.33 2.60 27.16
N ARG A 329 33.33 2.76 28.02
CA ARG A 329 34.63 2.07 27.88
C ARG A 329 34.52 0.67 28.47
N THR A 330 34.86 -0.33 27.68
CA THR A 330 35.12 -1.70 28.15
C THR A 330 36.63 -1.96 28.10
N SER A 331 37.24 -2.16 29.27
CA SER A 331 38.64 -2.58 29.37
C SER A 331 38.72 -4.09 29.50
N VAL A 332 39.54 -4.71 28.67
CA VAL A 332 39.80 -6.16 28.62
C VAL A 332 41.28 -6.40 28.80
N TRP A 333 41.65 -7.27 29.73
CA TRP A 333 43.04 -7.69 29.92
C TRP A 333 43.25 -9.07 29.33
N LEU A 334 44.25 -9.18 28.47
CA LEU A 334 44.58 -10.37 27.70
C LEU A 334 45.96 -10.88 28.12
N ASP A 335 46.13 -12.20 28.20
CA ASP A 335 47.46 -12.81 28.34
C ASP A 335 48.22 -12.83 27.00
N GLU A 336 49.39 -13.47 26.98
CA GLU A 336 50.24 -13.57 25.78
C GLU A 336 49.61 -14.36 24.63
N ASP A 337 48.67 -15.25 24.95
CA ASP A 337 47.91 -16.07 24.00
C ASP A 337 46.58 -15.41 23.61
N ALA A 338 46.36 -14.16 24.01
CA ALA A 338 45.14 -13.38 23.82
C ALA A 338 43.89 -13.95 24.52
N ASN A 339 44.05 -14.75 25.58
CA ASN A 339 42.92 -15.16 26.42
C ASN A 339 42.49 -14.01 27.34
N VAL A 340 41.18 -13.83 27.51
CA VAL A 340 40.63 -12.84 28.44
C VAL A 340 40.88 -13.29 29.89
N VAL A 341 41.72 -12.53 30.58
CA VAL A 341 42.05 -12.74 32.00
C VAL A 341 41.03 -12.04 32.90
N ARG A 342 40.63 -10.81 32.52
CA ARG A 342 39.59 -10.04 33.22
C ARG A 342 39.02 -8.95 32.32
N SER A 343 37.87 -8.43 32.70
CA SER A 343 37.25 -7.26 32.07
C SER A 343 36.59 -6.33 33.08
N SER A 344 36.41 -5.07 32.70
CA SER A 344 35.66 -4.07 33.46
C SER A 344 35.04 -3.06 32.51
N TRP A 345 33.97 -2.40 32.91
CA TRP A 345 33.36 -1.32 32.13
C TRP A 345 33.17 -0.06 32.97
N GLN A 346 33.16 1.10 32.33
CA GLN A 346 32.88 2.38 32.94
C GLN A 346 32.32 3.38 31.92
N ARG A 347 31.55 4.36 32.39
CA ARG A 347 31.28 5.57 31.61
C ARG A 347 32.46 6.51 31.71
N ALA A 348 32.89 7.06 30.60
CA ALA A 348 34.01 7.99 30.53
C ALA A 348 33.77 9.06 29.46
N TRP A 349 34.68 10.04 29.38
CA TRP A 349 34.82 10.90 28.22
C TRP A 349 36.17 10.62 27.58
N VAL A 350 36.22 10.52 26.26
CA VAL A 350 37.46 10.31 25.50
C VAL A 350 37.64 11.38 24.44
N THR A 351 38.90 11.68 24.13
CA THR A 351 39.27 12.39 22.91
C THR A 351 39.94 11.41 21.96
N LEU A 352 39.39 11.28 20.74
CA LEU A 352 39.98 10.43 19.71
C LEU A 352 41.23 11.08 19.15
N ARG A 353 42.33 10.33 19.11
CA ARG A 353 43.61 10.81 18.58
C ARG A 353 43.70 10.70 17.06
N GLN A 354 43.27 9.59 16.49
CA GLN A 354 43.36 9.34 15.06
C GLN A 354 42.17 8.53 14.56
N ARG A 355 41.70 8.85 13.35
CA ARG A 355 40.78 8.01 12.58
C ARG A 355 41.50 7.53 11.34
N LEU A 356 41.35 6.24 11.04
CA LEU A 356 41.93 5.58 9.88
C LEU A 356 40.83 4.99 9.00
N SER A 357 41.09 4.91 7.69
CA SER A 357 40.36 3.96 6.85
C SER A 357 40.95 2.56 6.98
N TYR A 358 40.17 1.52 6.60
CA TYR A 358 40.70 0.16 6.52
C TYR A 358 41.95 0.07 5.63
N GLU A 359 41.95 0.76 4.49
CA GLU A 359 43.12 0.81 3.60
C GLU A 359 44.36 1.44 4.28
N GLN A 360 44.16 2.49 5.08
CA GLN A 360 45.25 3.12 5.83
C GLN A 360 45.77 2.19 6.94
N ALA A 361 44.87 1.51 7.65
CA ALA A 361 45.24 0.52 8.67
C ALA A 361 46.05 -0.64 8.06
N ASP A 362 45.60 -1.17 6.91
CA ASP A 362 46.29 -2.24 6.18
C ASP A 362 47.67 -1.80 5.69
N ALA A 363 47.80 -0.57 5.19
CA ALA A 363 49.08 -0.02 4.79
C ALA A 363 50.06 0.06 5.97
N LEU A 364 49.59 0.53 7.14
CA LEU A 364 50.40 0.60 8.35
C LEU A 364 50.83 -0.79 8.84
N LEU A 365 49.92 -1.78 8.78
CA LEU A 365 50.21 -3.18 9.11
C LEU A 365 51.26 -3.77 8.17
N ALA A 366 51.12 -3.57 6.86
CA ALA A 366 52.05 -4.06 5.86
C ALA A 366 53.46 -3.48 6.06
N ASP A 367 53.56 -2.18 6.36
CA ASP A 367 54.84 -1.52 6.60
C ASP A 367 55.49 -1.96 7.92
N ALA A 368 54.70 -2.17 8.98
CA ALA A 368 55.18 -2.73 10.25
C ALA A 368 55.77 -4.15 10.06
N LEU A 369 55.05 -5.02 9.34
CA LEU A 369 55.51 -6.38 9.04
C LEU A 369 56.80 -6.39 8.21
N ARG A 370 56.93 -5.48 7.24
CA ARG A 370 58.17 -5.32 6.46
C ARG A 370 59.33 -4.87 7.36
N ALA A 371 59.10 -3.91 8.25
CA ALA A 371 60.12 -3.43 9.17
C ALA A 371 60.61 -4.54 10.12
N ASP A 372 59.70 -5.37 10.63
CA ASP A 372 60.06 -6.50 11.50
C ASP A 372 60.80 -7.62 10.75
N ALA A 373 60.40 -7.92 9.51
CA ALA A 373 61.15 -8.85 8.66
C ALA A 373 62.60 -8.37 8.43
N LEU A 374 62.78 -7.08 8.12
CA LEU A 374 64.11 -6.49 7.94
C LEU A 374 64.95 -6.52 9.24
N ARG A 375 64.34 -6.28 10.40
CA ARG A 375 65.01 -6.40 11.70
C ARG A 375 65.43 -7.84 11.99
N ALA A 376 64.57 -8.82 11.73
CA ALA A 376 64.87 -10.24 11.91
C ALA A 376 66.04 -10.67 11.03
N ASP A 377 66.07 -10.25 9.76
CA ASP A 377 67.16 -10.56 8.85
C ASP A 377 68.48 -9.85 9.23
N ALA A 378 68.41 -8.61 9.71
CA ALA A 378 69.59 -7.91 10.24
C ALA A 378 70.19 -8.62 11.48
N LEU A 379 69.33 -9.10 12.40
CA LEU A 379 69.76 -9.87 13.58
C LEU A 379 70.39 -11.22 13.20
N ARG A 380 69.82 -11.93 12.21
CA ARG A 380 70.40 -13.17 11.66
C ARG A 380 71.76 -12.89 11.01
N ALA A 381 71.87 -11.81 10.25
CA ALA A 381 73.12 -11.42 9.61
C ALA A 381 74.22 -11.05 10.63
N ASP A 382 73.87 -10.37 11.73
CA ASP A 382 74.82 -10.02 12.79
C ASP A 382 75.25 -11.25 13.61
N GLY A 383 74.33 -12.19 13.87
CA GLY A 383 74.64 -13.49 14.47
C GLY A 383 75.60 -14.34 13.62
N HIS A 384 75.45 -14.31 12.30
CA HIS A 384 76.38 -14.95 11.36
C HIS A 384 77.75 -14.25 11.29
N ARG A 385 77.84 -12.93 11.51
CA ARG A 385 79.13 -12.22 11.59
C ARG A 385 79.88 -12.51 12.89
N ARG A 386 79.19 -12.55 14.03
CA ARG A 386 79.80 -12.86 15.34
C ARG A 386 80.32 -14.29 15.43
N SER A 387 79.60 -15.24 14.81
CA SER A 387 80.04 -16.65 14.71
C SER A 387 81.25 -16.84 13.78
N ARG A 388 81.39 -16.02 12.72
CA ARG A 388 82.57 -16.01 11.86
C ARG A 388 83.80 -15.40 12.54
N HIS A 389 83.66 -14.32 13.31
CA HIS A 389 84.78 -13.73 14.06
C HIS A 389 85.32 -14.65 15.16
N ARG A 390 84.47 -15.44 15.83
CA ARG A 390 84.91 -16.44 16.82
C ARG A 390 85.71 -17.62 16.25
N ARG A 391 85.64 -17.88 14.94
CA ARG A 391 86.38 -18.98 14.28
C ARG A 391 87.76 -18.59 13.72
N VAL A 392 88.08 -17.30 13.67
CA VAL A 392 89.33 -16.80 13.06
C VAL A 392 90.35 -16.32 14.11
N GLY A 393 89.95 -16.18 15.38
CA GLY A 393 90.80 -15.71 16.48
C GLY A 393 91.09 -16.72 17.58
N GLY A 394 91.02 -18.03 17.29
CA GLY A 394 91.30 -19.12 18.24
C GLY A 394 92.50 -19.95 17.82
#